data_AF-T0H4Z4-F1
#
_entry.id   AF-T0H4Z4-F1
#
_cell.length_a   1.000
_cell.length_b   1.000
_cell.length_c   1.000
_cell.angle_alpha   90.00
_cell.angle_beta   90.00
_cell.angle_gamma   90.00
#
_symmetry.space_group_name_H-M   'P 1'
#
loop_
_entity.id
_entity.type
_entity.pdbx_description
1 polymer ?
#
loop_
_entity_poly.entity_id
_entity_poly.type
_entity_poly.pdbx_seq_one_letter_code
_entity_poly.pdbx_strand_id
1 'polypeptide(L)'
;MKKIMLTLLLLTLVFASCEDDKKDEGSLTGNTITDLLLLQGLSNNCPSGVTMNVPSSVNVQVGTAINPLGIQFSAGSTTHETLIKNASCGFSDFTATNLPAGLTFNSTTGAVSGAPTTAAAASTVAFTAKMKVNGSTVTLTKSASVTVLAAGLLTCNTVGNALGCNNPALPFSCPSSNSCYSTYSNCKAATDCGY
;
A
#
# COMPACT_ATOMS: atom_id res chain seq x y z
N MET A 1 41.86 57.80 1.38
CA MET A 1 40.79 58.56 0.69
C MET A 1 40.00 57.58 -0.17
N LYS A 2 38.66 57.50 0.03
CA LYS A 2 37.57 57.12 -0.91
C LYS A 2 37.73 55.83 -1.74
N LYS A 3 36.75 54.93 -1.91
CA LYS A 3 35.33 54.81 -1.51
C LYS A 3 34.90 53.38 -1.89
N ILE A 4 34.04 52.79 -1.07
CA ILE A 4 33.22 51.60 -1.35
C ILE A 4 32.35 51.84 -2.60
N MET A 5 32.22 50.87 -3.50
CA MET A 5 31.01 50.73 -4.34
C MET A 5 30.75 49.29 -4.80
N LEU A 6 29.81 48.69 -4.08
CA LEU A 6 28.89 47.63 -4.49
C LEU A 6 28.19 48.06 -5.79
N THR A 7 28.31 47.28 -6.87
CA THR A 7 27.52 47.46 -8.10
C THR A 7 26.60 46.28 -8.30
N LEU A 8 25.36 46.54 -7.89
CA LEU A 8 24.14 45.76 -8.03
C LEU A 8 23.69 45.83 -9.51
N LEU A 9 23.73 44.71 -10.24
CA LEU A 9 23.24 44.65 -11.62
C LEU A 9 21.73 44.36 -11.59
N LEU A 10 20.93 45.44 -11.56
CA LEU A 10 19.50 45.43 -11.88
C LEU A 10 19.34 45.14 -13.39
N LEU A 11 18.74 44.00 -13.75
CA LEU A 11 18.18 43.78 -15.09
C LEU A 11 16.64 43.73 -14.98
N THR A 12 16.08 44.92 -15.13
CA THR A 12 14.76 45.31 -15.65
C THR A 12 13.62 44.28 -15.67
N LEU A 13 12.56 44.65 -14.94
CA LEU A 13 11.19 44.15 -15.06
C LEU A 13 10.59 44.48 -16.42
N VAL A 14 9.89 43.51 -17.03
CA VAL A 14 8.83 43.78 -18.02
C VAL A 14 7.52 43.32 -17.39
N PHE A 15 6.66 44.30 -17.10
CA PHE A 15 5.27 44.11 -16.73
C PHE A 15 4.46 43.81 -18.00
N ALA A 16 3.75 42.69 -18.03
CA ALA A 16 2.56 42.52 -18.85
C ALA A 16 1.37 42.41 -17.90
N SER A 17 0.55 43.46 -17.90
CA SER A 17 -0.76 43.53 -17.24
C SER A 17 -1.70 42.50 -17.86
N CYS A 18 -2.43 41.78 -17.02
CA CYS A 18 -3.74 41.22 -17.30
C CYS A 18 -4.54 41.31 -16.00
N GLU A 19 -5.58 42.14 -16.04
CA GLU A 19 -6.53 42.38 -14.96
C GLU A 19 -7.47 41.16 -14.72
N ASP A 20 -7.87 41.06 -13.44
CA ASP A 20 -9.08 40.50 -12.84
C ASP A 20 -9.26 38.99 -12.50
N ASP A 21 -9.27 38.79 -11.17
CA ASP A 21 -10.11 37.92 -10.33
C ASP A 21 -10.04 36.38 -10.42
N LYS A 22 -9.20 35.76 -9.57
CA LYS A 22 -9.63 35.02 -8.34
C LYS A 22 -8.46 34.25 -7.70
N LYS A 23 -8.47 34.25 -6.36
CA LYS A 23 -7.60 33.57 -5.39
C LYS A 23 -7.18 32.15 -5.80
N ASP A 24 -5.89 31.82 -5.72
CA ASP A 24 -5.34 31.05 -4.59
C ASP A 24 -3.80 30.95 -4.66
N GLU A 25 -3.21 31.04 -3.48
CA GLU A 25 -1.79 31.04 -3.15
C GLU A 25 -1.07 29.75 -3.58
N GLY A 26 0.16 29.87 -4.10
CA GLY A 26 1.02 28.70 -4.33
C GLY A 26 2.22 28.93 -5.25
N SER A 27 2.86 30.10 -5.16
CA SER A 27 4.03 30.47 -5.97
C SER A 27 5.23 29.53 -5.71
N LEU A 28 5.60 28.72 -6.71
CA LEU A 28 6.90 28.06 -6.78
C LEU A 28 7.94 29.12 -7.15
N THR A 29 8.39 29.86 -6.14
CA THR A 29 9.44 30.87 -6.33
C THR A 29 10.77 30.17 -6.59
N GLY A 30 11.33 30.41 -7.77
CA GLY A 30 12.57 29.83 -8.24
C GLY A 30 13.77 30.16 -7.35
N ASN A 31 14.15 29.21 -6.50
CA ASN A 31 15.53 28.98 -6.13
C ASN A 31 15.82 27.47 -6.16
N THR A 32 16.67 27.05 -7.10
CA THR A 32 17.01 25.66 -7.40
C THR A 32 17.80 24.94 -6.30
N ILE A 33 17.89 25.52 -5.10
CA ILE A 33 18.50 24.91 -3.91
C ILE A 33 17.43 24.62 -2.85
N THR A 34 16.34 25.39 -2.74
CA THR A 34 15.27 25.09 -1.77
C THR A 34 14.27 24.09 -2.33
N ASP A 35 14.06 24.08 -3.65
CA ASP A 35 13.40 22.94 -4.33
C ASP A 35 14.27 21.68 -4.30
N LEU A 36 15.60 21.83 -4.32
CA LEU A 36 16.53 20.72 -4.10
C LEU A 36 16.58 20.30 -2.63
N LEU A 37 16.41 21.21 -1.66
CA LEU A 37 16.28 20.91 -0.24
C LEU A 37 14.87 20.42 0.13
N LEU A 38 13.84 20.70 -0.68
CA LEU A 38 12.54 20.04 -0.61
C LEU A 38 12.59 18.64 -1.26
N LEU A 39 13.46 18.45 -2.27
CA LEU A 39 13.87 17.12 -2.75
C LEU A 39 14.81 16.37 -1.79
N GLN A 40 15.57 17.08 -0.94
CA GLN A 40 16.52 16.54 0.05
C GLN A 40 15.98 16.63 1.49
N GLY A 41 14.72 17.03 1.65
CA GLY A 41 14.07 17.34 2.93
C GLY A 41 13.33 16.17 3.57
N LEU A 42 13.33 15.00 2.92
CA LEU A 42 13.10 13.77 3.64
C LEU A 42 14.41 13.47 4.37
N SER A 43 14.38 13.37 5.69
CA SER A 43 15.33 12.49 6.36
C SER A 43 15.23 11.15 5.63
N ASN A 44 16.19 10.86 4.73
CA ASN A 44 16.25 9.66 3.90
C ASN A 44 16.59 8.43 4.76
N ASN A 45 16.06 8.34 5.96
CA ASN A 45 16.15 7.18 6.80
C ASN A 45 14.87 6.36 6.61
N CYS A 46 15.00 5.05 6.63
CA CYS A 46 13.82 4.21 6.74
C CYS A 46 13.13 4.55 8.07
N PRO A 47 11.82 4.84 8.09
CA PRO A 47 11.13 5.21 9.32
C PRO A 47 11.26 4.11 10.36
N SER A 48 11.32 4.50 11.64
CA SER A 48 11.28 3.53 12.73
C SER A 48 9.90 2.88 12.82
N GLY A 49 9.86 1.63 13.29
CA GLY A 49 8.59 0.93 13.52
C GLY A 49 7.87 0.46 12.27
N VAL A 50 8.58 0.19 11.17
CA VAL A 50 7.97 -0.49 10.00
C VAL A 50 7.39 -1.84 10.43
N THR A 51 6.11 -2.02 10.16
CA THR A 51 5.40 -3.27 10.37
C THR A 51 5.01 -3.91 9.05
N MET A 52 4.93 -5.23 9.06
CA MET A 52 4.29 -6.01 8.01
C MET A 52 2.81 -6.18 8.34
N ASN A 53 1.97 -6.06 7.31
CA ASN A 53 0.53 -6.20 7.38
C ASN A 53 0.07 -7.18 6.30
N VAL A 54 -0.79 -8.11 6.73
CA VAL A 54 -1.57 -9.03 5.89
C VAL A 54 -2.96 -9.13 6.52
N PRO A 55 -4.00 -9.49 5.78
CA PRO A 55 -5.32 -9.75 6.37
C PRO A 55 -5.22 -10.83 7.45
N SER A 56 -5.87 -10.59 8.61
CA SER A 56 -5.85 -11.54 9.74
C SER A 56 -6.63 -12.81 9.45
N SER A 57 -7.72 -12.70 8.69
CA SER A 57 -8.55 -13.81 8.25
C SER A 57 -8.94 -13.63 6.79
N VAL A 58 -8.92 -14.73 6.04
CA VAL A 58 -9.16 -14.79 4.60
C VAL A 58 -10.09 -15.95 4.31
N ASN A 59 -11.19 -15.67 3.62
CA ASN A 59 -12.14 -16.69 3.19
C ASN A 59 -12.10 -16.76 1.66
N VAL A 60 -11.78 -17.93 1.13
CA VAL A 60 -11.68 -18.21 -0.31
C VAL A 60 -12.48 -19.46 -0.66
N GLN A 61 -12.90 -19.63 -1.92
CA GLN A 61 -13.69 -20.80 -2.33
C GLN A 61 -12.98 -21.61 -3.39
N VAL A 62 -13.27 -22.91 -3.40
CA VAL A 62 -12.82 -23.80 -4.46
C VAL A 62 -13.29 -23.30 -5.83
N GLY A 63 -12.36 -23.27 -6.79
CA GLY A 63 -12.65 -22.96 -8.19
C GLY A 63 -12.76 -21.47 -8.52
N THR A 64 -12.66 -20.57 -7.54
CA THR A 64 -12.64 -19.11 -7.78
C THR A 64 -11.25 -18.55 -7.56
N ALA A 65 -10.73 -17.84 -8.56
CA ALA A 65 -9.47 -17.13 -8.42
C ALA A 65 -9.59 -16.04 -7.34
N ILE A 66 -8.61 -16.00 -6.44
CA ILE A 66 -8.54 -14.97 -5.43
C ILE A 66 -8.02 -13.68 -6.06
N ASN A 67 -8.47 -12.54 -5.55
CA ASN A 67 -7.73 -11.32 -5.82
C ASN A 67 -6.36 -11.42 -5.13
N PRO A 68 -5.23 -11.02 -5.76
CA PRO A 68 -3.94 -11.24 -5.15
C PRO A 68 -3.82 -10.64 -3.75
N LEU A 69 -3.50 -11.49 -2.78
CA LEU A 69 -3.30 -11.12 -1.39
C LEU A 69 -1.82 -10.76 -1.23
N GLY A 70 -1.53 -9.47 -1.13
CA GLY A 70 -0.16 -8.96 -1.00
C GLY A 70 0.27 -8.74 0.44
N ILE A 71 1.57 -8.88 0.69
CA ILE A 71 2.22 -8.30 1.86
C ILE A 71 2.18 -6.77 1.74
N GLN A 72 1.77 -6.10 2.81
CA GLN A 72 1.79 -4.63 2.91
C GLN A 72 2.73 -4.18 4.02
N PHE A 73 3.22 -2.95 3.90
CA PHE A 73 4.09 -2.35 4.91
C PHE A 73 3.48 -1.02 5.36
N SER A 74 3.66 -0.69 6.64
CA SER A 74 3.27 0.61 7.18
C SER A 74 4.21 1.04 8.30
N ALA A 75 4.32 2.35 8.51
CA ALA A 75 5.09 2.92 9.62
C ALA A 75 4.45 4.26 10.04
N GLY A 76 3.70 4.26 11.14
CA GLY A 76 2.87 5.41 11.52
C GLY A 76 1.89 5.77 10.40
N SER A 77 1.98 7.00 9.89
CA SER A 77 1.20 7.50 8.75
C SER A 77 1.81 7.16 7.38
N THR A 78 2.98 6.51 7.33
CA THR A 78 3.64 6.12 6.08
C THR A 78 2.99 4.87 5.51
N THR A 79 2.55 4.95 4.25
CA THR A 79 1.88 3.86 3.52
C THR A 79 2.89 2.92 2.84
N HIS A 80 2.37 1.77 2.40
CA HIS A 80 3.16 0.77 1.66
C HIS A 80 3.86 1.36 0.43
N GLU A 81 3.16 2.15 -0.39
CA GLU A 81 3.71 2.73 -1.61
C GLU A 81 4.89 3.66 -1.35
N THR A 82 4.82 4.47 -0.29
CA THR A 82 5.91 5.35 0.12
C THR A 82 7.09 4.55 0.67
N LEU A 83 6.83 3.49 1.43
CA LEU A 83 7.88 2.64 2.01
C LEU A 83 8.66 1.86 0.96
N ILE A 84 7.99 1.21 0.01
CA ILE A 84 8.68 0.40 -1.02
C ILE A 84 9.49 1.24 -2.00
N LYS A 85 9.17 2.53 -2.14
CA LYS A 85 9.94 3.50 -2.95
C LYS A 85 11.05 4.19 -2.17
N ASN A 86 11.07 4.08 -0.84
CA ASN A 86 12.11 4.66 -0.01
C ASN A 86 13.40 3.86 -0.18
N ALA A 87 14.40 4.42 -0.87
CA ALA A 87 15.68 3.78 -1.15
C ALA A 87 16.45 3.33 0.09
N SER A 88 16.13 3.89 1.26
CA SER A 88 16.76 3.54 2.53
C SER A 88 16.05 2.40 3.26
N CYS A 89 14.88 1.97 2.76
CA CYS A 89 14.19 0.74 3.13
C CYS A 89 14.39 -0.30 2.03
N GLY A 90 15.14 -1.38 2.30
CA GLY A 90 15.24 -2.50 1.36
C GLY A 90 14.28 -3.63 1.73
N PHE A 91 13.32 -3.99 0.88
CA PHE A 91 12.46 -5.16 1.10
C PHE A 91 12.82 -6.30 0.15
N SER A 92 12.98 -7.50 0.69
CA SER A 92 13.46 -8.67 -0.05
C SER A 92 13.06 -9.99 0.62
N ASP A 93 13.39 -11.11 -0.01
CA ASP A 93 13.21 -12.46 0.55
C ASP A 93 11.78 -12.72 1.05
N PHE A 94 10.79 -12.33 0.23
CA PHE A 94 9.40 -12.61 0.51
C PHE A 94 9.15 -14.11 0.46
N THR A 95 8.46 -14.65 1.47
CA THR A 95 8.04 -16.06 1.52
C THR A 95 6.64 -16.19 2.10
N ALA A 96 5.94 -17.23 1.66
CA ALA A 96 4.69 -17.68 2.25
C ALA A 96 4.70 -19.21 2.39
N THR A 97 4.24 -19.73 3.52
CA THR A 97 4.18 -21.18 3.80
C THR A 97 2.77 -21.61 4.17
N ASN A 98 2.47 -22.90 3.97
CA ASN A 98 1.16 -23.51 4.25
C ASN A 98 0.00 -22.97 3.41
N LEU A 99 0.27 -22.57 2.16
CA LEU A 99 -0.78 -22.14 1.25
C LEU A 99 -1.72 -23.31 0.92
N PRO A 100 -3.05 -23.10 0.96
CA PRO A 100 -4.00 -24.07 0.45
C PRO A 100 -3.71 -24.49 -1.00
N ALA A 101 -4.04 -25.74 -1.33
CA ALA A 101 -3.86 -26.27 -2.68
C ALA A 101 -4.56 -25.40 -3.73
N GLY A 102 -3.85 -25.08 -4.83
CA GLY A 102 -4.34 -24.21 -5.89
C GLY A 102 -3.98 -22.73 -5.72
N LEU A 103 -3.44 -22.33 -4.55
CA LEU A 103 -2.83 -21.02 -4.36
C LEU A 103 -1.33 -21.08 -4.58
N THR A 104 -0.80 -20.00 -5.14
CA THR A 104 0.60 -19.81 -5.48
C THR A 104 1.10 -18.49 -4.93
N PHE A 105 2.39 -18.41 -4.64
CA PHE A 105 3.01 -17.20 -4.11
C PHE A 105 4.11 -16.70 -5.05
N ASN A 106 4.03 -15.43 -5.39
CA ASN A 106 5.05 -14.74 -6.16
C ASN A 106 6.07 -14.13 -5.19
N SER A 107 7.26 -14.73 -5.12
CA SER A 107 8.35 -14.27 -4.24
C SER A 107 8.97 -12.93 -4.66
N THR A 108 8.69 -12.44 -5.86
CA THR A 108 9.13 -11.10 -6.32
C THR A 108 8.19 -10.01 -5.80
N THR A 109 6.88 -10.25 -5.86
CA THR A 109 5.87 -9.24 -5.49
C THR A 109 5.32 -9.42 -4.08
N GLY A 110 5.57 -10.56 -3.44
CA GLY A 110 4.99 -10.90 -2.13
C GLY A 110 3.49 -11.15 -2.19
N ALA A 111 2.94 -11.47 -3.37
CA ALA A 111 1.51 -11.67 -3.57
C ALA A 111 1.14 -13.15 -3.71
N VAL A 112 0.04 -13.56 -3.06
CA VAL A 112 -0.61 -14.86 -3.23
C VAL A 112 -1.71 -14.74 -4.27
N SER A 113 -1.77 -15.64 -5.25
CA SER A 113 -2.80 -15.68 -6.29
C SER A 113 -3.15 -17.11 -6.67
N GLY A 114 -4.17 -17.29 -7.52
CA GLY A 114 -4.64 -18.60 -7.97
C GLY A 114 -6.04 -18.92 -7.48
N ALA A 115 -6.50 -20.15 -7.73
CA ALA A 115 -7.83 -20.62 -7.36
C ALA A 115 -7.69 -21.89 -6.51
N PRO A 116 -8.21 -21.93 -5.26
CA PRO A 116 -8.15 -23.12 -4.44
C PRO A 116 -8.80 -24.33 -5.12
N THR A 117 -8.24 -25.52 -4.94
CA THR A 117 -8.76 -26.76 -5.55
C THR A 117 -9.48 -27.67 -4.58
N THR A 118 -9.31 -27.45 -3.28
CA THR A 118 -9.85 -28.34 -2.24
C THR A 118 -10.32 -27.53 -1.04
N ALA A 119 -11.53 -27.82 -0.56
CA ALA A 119 -12.08 -27.18 0.63
C ALA A 119 -11.28 -27.61 1.88
N ALA A 120 -11.10 -26.68 2.80
CA ALA A 120 -10.28 -26.87 3.99
C ALA A 120 -10.78 -25.95 5.12
N ALA A 121 -10.75 -26.47 6.35
CA ALA A 121 -10.94 -25.67 7.54
C ALA A 121 -9.87 -24.58 7.65
N ALA A 122 -10.09 -23.62 8.56
CA ALA A 122 -9.16 -22.54 8.82
C ALA A 122 -7.74 -23.06 9.09
N SER A 123 -6.77 -22.57 8.32
CA SER A 123 -5.36 -22.95 8.40
C SER A 123 -4.47 -21.72 8.43
N THR A 124 -3.36 -21.79 9.17
CA THR A 124 -2.44 -20.67 9.35
C THR A 124 -1.43 -20.61 8.22
N VAL A 125 -1.54 -19.58 7.38
CA VAL A 125 -0.53 -19.19 6.40
C VAL A 125 0.44 -18.22 7.06
N ALA A 126 1.75 -18.49 6.98
CA ALA A 126 2.78 -17.62 7.50
C ALA A 126 3.48 -16.88 6.37
N PHE A 127 3.66 -15.57 6.52
CA PHE A 127 4.32 -14.66 5.61
C PHE A 127 5.59 -14.12 6.26
N THR A 128 6.67 -14.08 5.50
CA THR A 128 7.94 -13.49 5.95
C THR A 128 8.52 -12.59 4.87
N ALA A 129 9.22 -11.54 5.28
CA ALA A 129 10.01 -10.67 4.42
C ALA A 129 11.22 -10.18 5.21
N LYS A 130 12.32 -9.93 4.51
CA LYS A 130 13.48 -9.24 5.07
C LYS A 130 13.43 -7.76 4.73
N MET A 131 13.67 -6.95 5.75
CA MET A 131 13.78 -5.51 5.64
C MET A 131 15.19 -5.08 6.01
N LYS A 132 15.87 -4.35 5.12
CA LYS A 132 17.16 -3.71 5.38
C LYS A 132 16.91 -2.26 5.79
N VAL A 133 17.39 -1.89 6.98
CA VAL A 133 17.31 -0.54 7.54
C VAL A 133 18.68 -0.16 8.07
N ASN A 134 19.22 0.96 7.60
CA ASN A 134 20.51 1.51 8.06
C ASN A 134 21.65 0.49 8.07
N GLY A 135 21.71 -0.38 7.05
CA GLY A 135 22.73 -1.43 6.93
C GLY A 135 22.46 -2.73 7.70
N SER A 136 21.46 -2.76 8.58
CA SER A 136 21.04 -3.95 9.33
C SER A 136 19.85 -4.61 8.66
N THR A 137 19.73 -5.93 8.79
CA THR A 137 18.60 -6.71 8.26
C THR A 137 17.71 -7.20 9.40
N VAL A 138 16.42 -6.93 9.29
CA VAL A 138 15.36 -7.35 10.20
C VAL A 138 14.43 -8.30 9.46
N THR A 139 13.99 -9.36 10.13
CA THR A 139 12.98 -10.27 9.59
C THR A 139 11.62 -9.87 10.12
N LEU A 140 10.68 -9.63 9.22
CA LEU A 140 9.29 -9.31 9.53
C LEU A 140 8.43 -10.55 9.26
N THR A 141 7.55 -10.89 10.21
CA THR A 141 6.67 -12.06 10.11
C THR A 141 5.23 -11.67 10.40
N LYS A 142 4.31 -12.21 9.59
CA LYS A 142 2.87 -12.17 9.88
C LYS A 142 2.18 -13.47 9.51
N SER A 143 0.97 -13.65 10.03
CA SER A 143 0.15 -14.81 9.75
C SER A 143 -1.27 -14.40 9.41
N ALA A 144 -1.88 -15.17 8.52
CA ALA A 144 -3.28 -15.07 8.15
C ALA A 144 -3.96 -16.42 8.40
N SER A 145 -5.18 -16.40 8.92
CA SER A 145 -6.05 -17.57 8.99
C SER A 145 -6.82 -17.70 7.67
N VAL A 146 -6.53 -18.73 6.89
CA VAL A 146 -7.16 -18.96 5.58
C VAL A 146 -8.13 -20.13 5.65
N THR A 147 -9.40 -19.87 5.35
CA THR A 147 -10.46 -20.89 5.23
C THR A 147 -10.83 -21.07 3.77
N VAL A 148 -10.85 -22.32 3.29
CA VAL A 148 -11.29 -22.65 1.93
C VAL A 148 -12.68 -23.28 1.97
N LEU A 149 -13.69 -22.51 1.56
CA LEU A 149 -15.05 -23.00 1.45
C LEU A 149 -15.24 -23.84 0.19
N ALA A 150 -16.24 -24.73 0.21
CA ALA A 150 -16.65 -25.43 -1.00
C ALA A 150 -17.14 -24.44 -2.07
N ALA A 151 -17.07 -24.86 -3.33
CA ALA A 151 -17.50 -24.06 -4.47
C ALA A 151 -18.96 -23.61 -4.31
N GLY A 152 -19.25 -22.35 -4.65
CA GLY A 152 -20.60 -21.78 -4.60
C GLY A 152 -21.09 -21.37 -3.21
N LEU A 153 -20.26 -21.49 -2.15
CA LEU A 153 -20.63 -21.08 -0.80
C LEU A 153 -20.25 -19.65 -0.44
N LEU A 154 -19.27 -19.07 -1.13
CA LEU A 154 -18.80 -17.71 -0.85
C LEU A 154 -19.52 -16.70 -1.73
N THR A 155 -20.28 -15.84 -1.08
CA THR A 155 -20.92 -14.68 -1.71
C THR A 155 -20.07 -13.41 -1.58
N CYS A 156 -19.22 -13.35 -0.54
CA CYS A 156 -18.28 -12.28 -0.27
C CYS A 156 -16.84 -12.77 -0.39
N ASN A 157 -15.98 -12.01 -1.07
CA ASN A 157 -14.56 -12.30 -1.19
C ASN A 157 -13.76 -11.37 -0.25
N THR A 158 -12.66 -11.88 0.30
CA THR A 158 -11.62 -10.99 0.84
C THR A 158 -10.86 -10.39 -0.31
N VAL A 159 -10.95 -9.07 -0.44
CA VAL A 159 -10.35 -8.32 -1.51
C VAL A 159 -9.07 -7.68 -0.99
N GLY A 160 -7.92 -8.07 -1.55
CA GLY A 160 -6.87 -7.07 -1.79
C GLY A 160 -7.44 -5.99 -2.73
N ASN A 161 -6.76 -4.85 -2.90
CA ASN A 161 -7.22 -3.64 -3.61
C ASN A 161 -7.96 -3.76 -4.98
N ALA A 162 -8.13 -4.93 -5.61
CA ALA A 162 -8.69 -5.02 -6.97
C ALA A 162 -10.22 -5.09 -7.08
N LEU A 163 -10.98 -4.88 -6.01
CA LEU A 163 -12.41 -4.56 -6.10
C LEU A 163 -12.74 -3.34 -5.23
N GLY A 164 -12.22 -2.16 -5.60
CA GLY A 164 -12.62 -0.85 -5.03
C GLY A 164 -12.29 -0.60 -3.55
N CYS A 165 -12.00 -1.64 -2.77
CA CYS A 165 -11.75 -1.58 -1.34
C CYS A 165 -10.26 -1.40 -1.06
N ASN A 166 -9.78 -0.18 -1.30
CA ASN A 166 -8.38 0.20 -1.05
C ASN A 166 -8.09 0.46 0.44
N ASN A 167 -9.10 0.33 1.31
CA ASN A 167 -8.98 0.53 2.74
C ASN A 167 -8.74 -0.82 3.45
N PRO A 168 -7.56 -1.03 4.07
CA PRO A 168 -7.29 -2.24 4.85
C PRO A 168 -8.28 -2.50 5.98
N ALA A 169 -9.01 -1.47 6.46
CA ALA A 169 -10.05 -1.61 7.48
C ALA A 169 -11.38 -2.18 6.93
N LEU A 170 -11.55 -2.26 5.61
CA LEU A 170 -12.74 -2.77 4.93
C LEU A 170 -12.36 -3.85 3.89
N PRO A 171 -11.82 -5.00 4.31
CA PRO A 171 -11.18 -5.96 3.41
C PRO A 171 -12.16 -6.92 2.70
N PHE A 172 -13.47 -6.78 2.91
CA PHE A 172 -14.48 -7.67 2.33
C PHE A 172 -15.34 -6.94 1.32
N SER A 173 -15.65 -7.55 0.17
CA SER A 173 -16.67 -7.09 -0.77
C SER A 173 -17.30 -8.27 -1.50
N CYS A 174 -18.31 -8.01 -2.32
CA CYS A 174 -18.95 -9.04 -3.15
C CYS A 174 -19.01 -8.60 -4.62
N PRO A 175 -19.15 -9.55 -5.57
CA PRO A 175 -19.21 -9.20 -7.00
C PRO A 175 -20.40 -8.32 -7.38
N SER A 176 -21.45 -8.35 -6.57
CA SER A 176 -22.73 -7.67 -6.82
C SER A 176 -22.80 -6.26 -6.21
N SER A 177 -21.73 -5.79 -5.55
CA SER A 177 -21.68 -4.48 -4.87
C SER A 177 -20.32 -3.81 -4.98
N ASN A 178 -20.33 -2.48 -5.01
CA ASN A 178 -19.12 -1.65 -4.86
C ASN A 178 -18.80 -1.34 -3.38
N SER A 179 -19.58 -1.87 -2.45
CA SER A 179 -19.41 -1.63 -1.01
C SER A 179 -18.30 -2.49 -0.42
N CYS A 180 -17.61 -1.91 0.57
CA CYS A 180 -16.55 -2.54 1.33
C CYS A 180 -16.98 -2.69 2.79
N TYR A 181 -16.79 -3.88 3.35
CA TYR A 181 -17.25 -4.23 4.69
C TYR A 181 -16.06 -4.55 5.59
N SER A 182 -16.19 -4.22 6.87
CA SER A 182 -15.18 -4.48 7.89
C SER A 182 -15.12 -5.94 8.34
N THR A 183 -16.18 -6.72 8.14
CA THR A 183 -16.24 -8.13 8.50
C THR A 183 -16.91 -8.96 7.41
N TYR A 184 -16.52 -10.24 7.29
CA TYR A 184 -17.18 -11.19 6.42
C TYR A 184 -18.68 -11.31 6.72
N SER A 185 -19.05 -11.33 8.01
CA SER A 185 -20.44 -11.41 8.45
C SER A 185 -21.27 -10.22 7.98
N ASN A 186 -20.72 -9.00 8.04
CA ASN A 186 -21.42 -7.80 7.56
C ASN A 186 -21.57 -7.82 6.03
N CYS A 187 -20.54 -8.26 5.32
CA CYS A 187 -20.63 -8.42 3.87
C CYS A 187 -21.70 -9.46 3.51
N LYS A 188 -21.69 -10.62 4.16
CA LYS A 188 -22.68 -11.67 3.89
C LYS A 188 -24.11 -11.23 4.20
N ALA A 189 -24.30 -10.46 5.28
CA ALA A 189 -25.61 -9.93 5.68
C ALA A 189 -26.07 -8.73 4.81
N ALA A 190 -25.24 -8.27 3.89
CA ALA A 190 -25.60 -7.18 3.00
C ALA A 190 -26.49 -7.72 1.88
N THR A 191 -27.64 -7.07 1.68
CA THR A 191 -28.68 -7.51 0.74
C THR A 191 -28.21 -7.55 -0.71
N ASP A 192 -27.21 -6.75 -1.04
CA ASP A 192 -26.50 -6.72 -2.32
C ASP A 192 -25.50 -7.87 -2.48
N CYS A 193 -25.06 -8.51 -1.40
CA CYS A 193 -24.02 -9.52 -1.39
C CYS A 193 -24.49 -10.94 -1.03
N GLY A 194 -25.75 -11.17 -0.63
CA GLY A 194 -26.26 -12.53 -0.44
C GLY A 194 -27.31 -12.68 0.65
N TYR A 195 -28.55 -12.32 0.28
CA TYR A 195 -29.82 -12.31 1.03
C TYR A 195 -29.95 -11.27 2.14
#